data_AF-A0A2D5GRH7-F1
#
_entry.id   AF-A0A2D5GRH7-F1
#
_cell.length_a   1.000
_cell.length_b   1.000
_cell.length_c   1.000
_cell.angle_alpha   90.00
_cell.angle_beta   90.00
_cell.angle_gamma   90.00
#
_symmetry.space_group_name_H-M   'P 1'
#
loop_
_entity.id
_entity.type
_entity.pdbx_description
1 polymer ?
#
loop_
_entity_poly.entity_id
_entity_poly.type
_entity_poly.pdbx_seq_one_letter_code
_entity_poly.pdbx_strand_id
1 'polypeptide(L)'
;MGSLKKKILIRILVFGLVCTGIDNISPAKTPAINFKIDRLEDTMLQEVAEGDFRIMVAGAPLDRLTGAEFTALREQELKLQNKKNRDAESERKLNALLIAMARIADEPTLIYLHELFESYPERRNDVAEAISWYAKENQRRDADWRILVRSLNIIEGDQAKTVMRALTRFRRRSNKAQWIRQAILVGLEQDLAGQQIADRLLTHWTGQEFKPESDSANSIMQQWQDWFASKYPD
;
A
#
# COMPACT_ATOMS: atom_id res chain seq x y z
N MET A 1 69.37 17.42 -55.90
CA MET A 1 68.94 16.68 -57.10
C MET A 1 67.97 15.58 -56.67
N GLY A 2 66.69 15.70 -57.06
CA GLY A 2 65.68 14.62 -57.15
C GLY A 2 65.27 13.84 -55.89
N SER A 3 63.99 13.93 -55.49
CA SER A 3 63.00 12.89 -55.84
C SER A 3 61.71 13.01 -54.99
N LEU A 4 60.59 13.17 -55.69
CA LEU A 4 59.20 13.10 -55.22
C LEU A 4 58.83 11.72 -54.66
N LYS A 5 58.25 11.65 -53.46
CA LYS A 5 57.35 10.58 -52.96
C LYS A 5 56.46 11.23 -51.86
N LYS A 6 55.19 10.94 -51.63
CA LYS A 6 54.25 9.90 -52.09
C LYS A 6 52.83 10.33 -51.65
N LYS A 7 51.82 9.90 -52.41
CA LYS A 7 50.38 10.02 -52.15
C LYS A 7 50.00 9.40 -50.79
N ILE A 8 49.13 10.07 -50.03
CA ILE A 8 48.41 9.50 -48.88
C ILE A 8 46.98 9.20 -49.34
N LEU A 9 46.62 7.92 -49.34
CA LEU A 9 45.29 7.40 -49.65
C LEU A 9 44.54 7.17 -48.33
N ILE A 10 43.35 7.76 -48.22
CA ILE A 10 42.42 7.61 -47.09
C ILE A 10 41.89 6.18 -47.07
N ARG A 11 42.05 5.47 -45.94
CA ARG A 11 41.36 4.19 -45.67
C ARG A 11 40.10 4.47 -44.83
N ILE A 12 38.95 4.24 -45.45
CA ILE A 12 37.64 4.15 -44.78
C ILE A 12 37.55 2.77 -44.11
N LEU A 13 37.28 2.75 -42.81
CA LEU A 13 36.96 1.55 -42.03
C LEU A 13 35.49 1.67 -41.61
N VAL A 14 34.60 0.89 -42.22
CA VAL A 14 33.19 0.76 -41.80
C VAL A 14 33.14 -0.36 -40.76
N PHE A 15 32.98 0.02 -39.49
CA PHE A 15 32.64 -0.92 -38.43
C PHE A 15 31.11 -0.97 -38.31
N GLY A 16 30.54 -2.13 -38.61
CA GLY A 16 29.15 -2.43 -38.29
C GLY A 16 28.99 -2.59 -36.78
N LEU A 17 28.07 -1.83 -36.21
CA LEU A 17 27.57 -2.05 -34.86
C LEU A 17 26.06 -2.28 -34.96
N VAL A 18 25.66 -3.55 -34.84
CA VAL A 18 24.28 -3.94 -34.61
C VAL A 18 24.02 -3.69 -33.13
N CYS A 19 23.38 -2.55 -32.82
CA CYS A 19 22.79 -2.34 -31.50
C CYS A 19 21.38 -2.95 -31.51
N THR A 20 21.24 -4.14 -30.92
CA THR A 20 19.94 -4.64 -30.47
C THR A 20 19.48 -3.73 -29.33
N GLY A 21 18.59 -2.80 -29.63
CA GLY A 21 17.84 -2.06 -28.63
C GLY A 21 16.91 -3.01 -27.91
N ILE A 22 17.26 -3.37 -26.67
CA ILE A 22 16.32 -3.95 -25.73
C ILE A 22 15.64 -2.75 -25.08
N ASP A 23 14.35 -2.62 -25.35
CA ASP A 23 13.49 -1.59 -24.80
C ASP A 23 13.60 -1.56 -23.27
N ASN A 24 14.16 -0.46 -22.77
CA ASN A 24 14.12 -0.10 -21.37
C ASN A 24 12.71 0.45 -21.10
N ILE A 25 11.72 -0.44 -21.02
CA ILE A 25 10.37 -0.08 -20.56
C ILE A 25 10.46 0.15 -19.06
N SER A 26 10.86 1.36 -18.68
CA SER A 26 10.57 1.86 -17.34
C SER A 26 9.05 1.86 -17.20
N PRO A 27 8.46 1.21 -16.17
CA PRO A 27 7.02 1.30 -15.96
C PRO A 27 6.68 2.79 -15.81
N ALA A 28 5.79 3.30 -16.66
CA ALA A 28 5.36 4.68 -16.60
C ALA A 28 4.91 4.98 -15.17
N LYS A 29 5.63 5.88 -14.48
CA LYS A 29 5.33 6.27 -13.10
C LYS A 29 3.87 6.72 -13.06
N THR A 30 3.03 6.03 -12.28
CA THR A 30 1.61 6.39 -12.13
C THR A 30 1.52 7.87 -11.75
N PRO A 31 0.70 8.69 -12.44
CA PRO A 31 0.65 10.13 -12.21
C PRO A 31 0.26 10.42 -10.77
N ALA A 32 1.00 11.28 -10.07
CA ALA A 32 0.75 11.58 -8.67
C ALA A 32 -0.66 12.17 -8.47
N ILE A 33 -1.35 11.76 -7.40
CA ILE A 33 -2.65 12.33 -7.06
C ILE A 33 -2.47 13.80 -6.68
N ASN A 34 -3.17 14.70 -7.38
CA ASN A 34 -3.23 16.12 -7.05
C ASN A 34 -4.56 16.70 -7.54
N PHE A 35 -5.51 17.00 -6.64
CA PHE A 35 -6.77 17.64 -7.03
C PHE A 35 -7.39 18.48 -5.91
N LYS A 36 -8.20 19.46 -6.31
CA LYS A 36 -8.89 20.39 -5.41
C LYS A 36 -10.02 19.70 -4.65
N ILE A 37 -10.13 19.98 -3.35
CA ILE A 37 -11.32 19.62 -2.57
C ILE A 37 -12.40 20.67 -2.80
N ASP A 38 -13.55 20.25 -3.32
CA ASP A 38 -14.68 21.14 -3.55
C ASP A 38 -15.12 21.79 -2.23
N ARG A 39 -15.61 23.04 -2.28
CA ARG A 39 -16.13 23.80 -1.12
C ARG A 39 -15.12 24.22 -0.05
N LEU A 40 -13.83 23.89 -0.21
CA LEU A 40 -12.76 24.39 0.64
C LEU A 40 -11.82 25.29 -0.17
N GLU A 41 -11.49 26.46 0.39
CA GLU A 41 -10.56 27.40 -0.22
C GLU A 41 -9.12 26.88 -0.08
N ASP A 42 -8.32 27.06 -1.13
CA ASP A 42 -6.91 26.68 -1.20
C ASP A 42 -6.58 25.27 -0.68
N THR A 43 -7.54 24.35 -0.82
CA THR A 43 -7.44 23.00 -0.26
C THR A 43 -7.30 21.95 -1.36
N MET A 44 -6.27 21.13 -1.25
CA MET A 44 -5.89 20.12 -2.24
C MET A 44 -5.66 18.76 -1.56
N LEU A 45 -6.10 17.66 -2.18
CA LEU A 45 -5.57 16.34 -1.89
C LEU A 45 -4.31 16.13 -2.73
N GLN A 46 -3.19 15.81 -2.08
CA GLN A 46 -1.89 15.62 -2.72
C GLN A 46 -1.23 14.32 -2.27
N GLU A 47 -0.58 13.64 -3.22
CA GLU A 47 0.38 12.57 -2.94
C GLU A 47 1.78 13.16 -2.78
N VAL A 48 2.26 13.26 -1.54
CA VAL A 48 3.56 13.89 -1.22
C VAL A 48 4.73 12.91 -1.33
N ALA A 49 4.44 11.61 -1.22
CA ALA A 49 5.32 10.49 -1.52
C ALA A 49 4.44 9.32 -1.97
N GLU A 50 5.03 8.25 -2.51
CA GLU A 50 4.27 7.09 -3.00
C GLU A 50 3.32 6.52 -1.92
N GLY A 51 2.01 6.60 -2.19
CA GLY A 51 0.95 6.20 -1.25
C GLY A 51 0.74 7.11 -0.04
N ASP A 52 1.55 8.18 0.12
CA ASP A 52 1.42 9.16 1.19
C ASP A 52 0.51 10.31 0.73
N PHE A 53 -0.79 10.17 1.02
CA PHE A 53 -1.82 11.15 0.67
C PHE A 53 -2.12 12.11 1.82
N ARG A 54 -2.13 13.42 1.55
CA ARG A 54 -2.35 14.50 2.52
C ARG A 54 -3.37 15.50 2.00
N ILE A 55 -4.22 16.01 2.90
CA ILE A 55 -5.00 17.23 2.63
C ILE A 55 -4.09 18.42 2.93
N MET A 56 -3.94 19.32 1.97
CA MET A 56 -3.08 20.50 2.03
C MET A 56 -3.96 21.76 1.97
N VAL A 57 -3.82 22.67 2.93
CA VAL A 57 -4.50 23.97 2.96
C VAL A 57 -3.45 25.07 2.85
N ALA A 58 -3.55 25.93 1.83
CA ALA A 58 -2.56 26.97 1.54
C ALA A 58 -1.11 26.46 1.52
N GLY A 59 -0.90 25.22 1.06
CA GLY A 59 0.41 24.57 0.95
C GLY A 59 0.93 23.88 2.23
N ALA A 60 0.17 23.90 3.33
CA ALA A 60 0.51 23.19 4.57
C ALA A 60 -0.42 21.99 4.81
N PRO A 61 0.06 20.85 5.38
CA PRO A 61 -0.82 19.75 5.75
C PRO A 61 -1.92 20.18 6.73
N LEU A 62 -3.13 19.68 6.52
CA LEU A 62 -4.23 19.87 7.44
C LEU A 62 -4.08 18.92 8.63
N ASP A 63 -3.85 19.47 9.82
CA ASP A 63 -3.61 18.68 11.03
C ASP A 63 -4.90 18.30 11.78
N ARG A 64 -6.01 19.00 11.54
CA ARG A 64 -7.29 18.75 12.24
C ARG A 64 -8.49 19.19 11.40
N LEU A 65 -9.58 18.43 11.45
CA LEU A 65 -10.88 18.85 10.92
C LEU A 65 -11.59 19.75 11.97
N THR A 66 -11.98 20.95 11.56
CA THR A 66 -12.76 21.92 12.36
C THR A 66 -14.27 21.80 12.13
N GLY A 67 -14.67 20.97 11.16
CA GLY A 67 -16.03 20.46 10.98
C GLY A 67 -16.50 20.59 9.53
N ALA A 68 -16.33 21.78 8.94
CA ALA A 68 -16.69 22.02 7.54
C ALA A 68 -15.87 21.14 6.58
N GLU A 69 -14.62 20.85 6.93
CA GLU A 69 -13.73 20.05 6.10
C GLU A 69 -14.21 18.59 6.03
N PHE A 70 -14.68 18.00 7.13
CA PHE A 70 -15.21 16.63 7.11
C PHE A 70 -16.40 16.51 6.16
N THR A 71 -17.35 17.44 6.23
CA THR A 71 -18.50 17.47 5.32
C THR A 71 -18.06 17.59 3.87
N ALA A 72 -17.15 18.52 3.56
CA ALA A 72 -16.66 18.72 2.19
C ALA A 72 -15.91 17.49 1.65
N LEU A 73 -15.06 16.87 2.46
CA LEU A 73 -14.33 15.64 2.09
C LEU A 73 -15.29 14.48 1.85
N ARG A 74 -16.29 14.28 2.72
CA ARG A 74 -17.31 13.25 2.55
C ARG A 74 -18.16 13.46 1.31
N GLU A 75 -18.57 14.70 1.03
CA GLU A 75 -19.32 15.01 -0.20
C GLU A 75 -18.48 14.74 -1.45
N GLN A 76 -17.19 15.06 -1.42
CA GLN A 76 -16.26 14.75 -2.50
C GLN A 76 -16.10 13.24 -2.70
N GLU A 77 -16.01 12.47 -1.61
CA GLU A 77 -15.97 11.00 -1.63
C GLU A 77 -17.23 10.44 -2.30
N LEU A 78 -18.42 10.88 -1.86
CA LEU A 78 -19.69 10.40 -2.39
C LEU A 78 -19.85 10.76 -3.87
N LYS A 79 -19.39 11.94 -4.27
CA LYS A 79 -19.40 12.39 -5.68
C LYS A 79 -18.54 11.49 -6.56
N LEU A 80 -17.34 11.14 -6.10
CA LEU A 80 -16.45 10.22 -6.82
C LEU A 80 -17.03 8.81 -6.86
N GLN A 81 -17.62 8.34 -5.75
CA GLN A 81 -18.21 7.00 -5.62
C GLN A 81 -19.38 6.79 -6.58
N ASN A 82 -20.22 7.82 -6.77
CA ASN A 82 -21.42 7.78 -7.59
C ASN A 82 -21.18 8.04 -9.09
N LYS A 83 -19.93 8.22 -9.51
CA LYS A 83 -19.59 8.42 -10.93
C LYS A 83 -19.90 7.13 -11.72
N LYS A 84 -20.73 7.23 -12.76
CA LYS A 84 -21.21 6.06 -13.55
C LYS A 84 -20.10 5.23 -14.19
N ASN A 85 -19.02 5.87 -14.63
CA ASN A 85 -17.87 5.23 -15.24
C ASN A 85 -16.65 5.50 -14.35
N ARG A 86 -16.42 4.63 -13.36
CA ARG A 86 -15.22 4.68 -12.52
C ARG A 86 -14.07 4.01 -13.25
N ASP A 87 -13.06 4.81 -13.55
CA ASP A 87 -11.78 4.36 -14.08
C ASP A 87 -10.80 4.14 -12.91
N ALA A 88 -9.64 3.53 -13.20
CA ALA A 88 -8.61 3.27 -12.20
C ALA A 88 -8.11 4.55 -11.50
N GLU A 89 -8.14 5.69 -12.18
CA GLU A 89 -7.78 6.98 -11.59
C GLU A 89 -8.82 7.43 -10.55
N SER A 90 -10.10 7.27 -10.84
CA SER A 90 -11.20 7.60 -9.94
C SER A 90 -11.19 6.73 -8.68
N GLU A 91 -10.93 5.43 -8.82
CA GLU A 91 -10.76 4.50 -7.69
C GLU A 91 -9.54 4.88 -6.84
N ARG A 92 -8.42 5.23 -7.48
CA ARG A 92 -7.23 5.70 -6.76
C ARG A 92 -7.48 7.02 -6.02
N LYS A 93 -8.25 7.95 -6.60
CA LYS A 93 -8.66 9.20 -5.93
C LYS A 93 -9.57 8.94 -4.73
N LEU A 94 -10.49 7.99 -4.84
CA LEU A 94 -11.36 7.55 -3.73
C LEU A 94 -10.53 7.01 -2.57
N ASN A 95 -9.65 6.05 -2.84
CA ASN A 95 -8.78 5.47 -1.81
C ASN A 95 -7.86 6.52 -1.18
N ALA A 96 -7.24 7.39 -2.00
CA ALA A 96 -6.39 8.48 -1.51
C ALA A 96 -7.15 9.43 -0.57
N LEU A 97 -8.42 9.71 -0.85
CA LEU A 97 -9.27 10.55 -0.01
C LEU A 97 -9.56 9.88 1.34
N LEU A 98 -9.89 8.59 1.34
CA LEU A 98 -10.09 7.83 2.59
C LEU A 98 -8.82 7.80 3.44
N ILE A 99 -7.65 7.55 2.84
CA ILE A 99 -6.36 7.56 3.53
C ILE A 99 -6.07 8.93 4.14
N ALA A 100 -6.24 10.00 3.36
CA ALA A 100 -5.96 11.34 3.83
C ALA A 100 -6.92 11.75 4.97
N MET A 101 -8.21 11.42 4.86
CA MET A 101 -9.19 11.62 5.93
C MET A 101 -8.78 10.85 7.19
N ALA A 102 -8.47 9.55 7.07
CA ALA A 102 -8.11 8.71 8.21
C ALA A 102 -6.91 9.26 9.00
N ARG A 103 -5.92 9.84 8.31
CA ARG A 103 -4.70 10.37 8.94
C ARG A 103 -4.93 11.62 9.78
N ILE A 104 -5.91 12.45 9.43
CA ILE A 104 -6.29 13.64 10.22
C ILE A 104 -6.90 13.23 11.57
N ALA A 105 -7.37 11.97 11.67
CA ALA A 105 -7.58 11.30 12.95
C ALA A 105 -8.69 11.88 13.84
N ASP A 106 -9.71 12.52 13.27
CA ASP A 106 -10.88 12.97 14.04
C ASP A 106 -11.91 11.84 14.22
N GLU A 107 -12.65 11.91 15.32
CA GLU A 107 -13.63 10.88 15.70
C GLU A 107 -14.75 10.69 14.65
N PRO A 108 -15.35 11.75 14.07
CA PRO A 108 -16.34 11.61 13.00
C PRO A 108 -15.84 10.84 11.77
N THR A 109 -14.63 11.10 11.29
CA THR A 109 -14.05 10.35 10.17
C THR A 109 -13.91 8.88 10.51
N LEU A 110 -13.42 8.60 11.71
CA LEU A 110 -13.19 7.23 12.12
C LEU A 110 -14.50 6.44 12.27
N ILE A 111 -15.57 7.06 12.79
CA ILE A 111 -16.92 6.49 12.81
C ILE A 111 -17.39 6.20 11.38
N TYR A 112 -17.25 7.18 10.49
CA TYR A 112 -17.64 7.02 9.09
C TYR A 112 -16.88 5.91 8.36
N LEU A 113 -15.57 5.76 8.58
CA LEU A 113 -14.79 4.65 8.02
C LEU A 113 -15.27 3.29 8.54
N HIS A 114 -15.62 3.20 9.83
CA HIS A 114 -16.14 1.97 10.41
C HIS A 114 -17.51 1.62 9.81
N GLU A 115 -18.40 2.59 9.68
CA GLU A 115 -19.68 2.41 8.98
C GLU A 115 -19.47 1.96 7.54
N LEU A 116 -18.54 2.57 6.81
CA LEU A 116 -18.23 2.22 5.43
C LEU A 116 -17.74 0.76 5.31
N PHE A 117 -16.90 0.31 6.25
CA PHE A 117 -16.43 -1.09 6.29
C PHE A 117 -17.58 -2.09 6.51
N GLU A 118 -18.52 -1.77 7.41
CA GLU A 118 -19.62 -2.68 7.72
C GLU A 118 -20.66 -2.71 6.59
N SER A 119 -21.00 -1.55 6.03
CA SER A 119 -22.09 -1.39 5.07
C SER A 119 -21.72 -1.75 3.63
N TYR A 120 -20.45 -1.60 3.23
CA TYR A 120 -20.04 -1.72 1.82
C TYR A 120 -18.89 -2.72 1.66
N PRO A 121 -19.18 -4.02 1.42
CA PRO A 121 -18.17 -5.06 1.29
C PRO A 121 -17.07 -4.77 0.28
N GLU A 122 -17.42 -4.17 -0.85
CA GLU A 122 -16.51 -3.79 -1.93
C GLU A 122 -15.52 -2.69 -1.54
N ARG A 123 -15.80 -1.91 -0.48
CA ARG A 123 -14.97 -0.81 0.01
C ARG A 123 -14.02 -1.21 1.13
N ARG A 124 -14.14 -2.43 1.63
CA ARG A 124 -13.44 -2.87 2.84
C ARG A 124 -11.93 -2.89 2.71
N ASN A 125 -11.40 -3.14 1.50
CA ASN A 125 -9.95 -3.13 1.27
C ASN A 125 -9.38 -1.71 1.41
N ASP A 126 -9.98 -0.72 0.72
CA ASP A 126 -9.59 0.69 0.83
C ASP A 126 -9.71 1.21 2.28
N VAL A 127 -10.80 0.85 2.97
CA VAL A 127 -10.99 1.26 4.37
C VAL A 127 -9.94 0.63 5.28
N ALA A 128 -9.60 -0.64 5.08
CA ALA A 128 -8.56 -1.30 5.86
C ALA A 128 -7.19 -0.64 5.65
N GLU A 129 -6.87 -0.24 4.41
CA GLU A 129 -5.67 0.53 4.13
C GLU A 129 -5.69 1.90 4.83
N ALA A 130 -6.79 2.65 4.72
CA ALA A 130 -6.94 3.95 5.38
C ALA A 130 -6.77 3.86 6.90
N ILE A 131 -7.40 2.88 7.55
CA ILE A 131 -7.24 2.63 8.99
C ILE A 131 -5.80 2.21 9.34
N SER A 132 -5.10 1.52 8.45
CA SER A 132 -3.70 1.14 8.64
C SER A 132 -2.78 2.37 8.66
N TRP A 133 -3.02 3.35 7.78
CA TRP A 133 -2.34 4.64 7.81
C TRP A 133 -2.64 5.43 9.08
N TYR A 134 -3.89 5.45 9.54
CA TYR A 134 -4.24 6.02 10.85
C TYR A 134 -3.45 5.35 11.98
N ALA A 135 -3.45 4.02 12.07
CA ALA A 135 -2.74 3.27 13.11
C ALA A 135 -1.21 3.46 13.06
N LYS A 136 -0.67 3.87 11.91
CA LYS A 136 0.75 4.19 11.73
C LYS A 136 1.13 5.52 12.40
N GLU A 137 0.25 6.50 12.39
CA GLU A 137 0.57 7.88 12.81
C GLU A 137 -0.07 8.26 14.15
N ASN A 138 -1.19 7.61 14.48
CA ASN A 138 -2.05 8.01 15.57
C ASN A 138 -2.21 6.90 16.63
N GLN A 139 -3.29 7.00 17.40
CA GLN A 139 -3.65 6.02 18.42
C GLN A 139 -4.06 4.69 17.79
N ARG A 140 -3.83 3.59 18.51
CA ARG A 140 -4.22 2.24 18.10
C ARG A 140 -5.42 1.82 18.94
N ARG A 141 -6.60 1.80 18.32
CA ARG A 141 -7.87 1.52 19.00
C ARG A 141 -8.29 0.07 18.79
N ASP A 142 -8.95 -0.51 19.77
CA ASP A 142 -9.40 -1.90 19.70
C ASP A 142 -10.41 -2.15 18.57
N ALA A 143 -11.23 -1.14 18.24
CA ALA A 143 -12.18 -1.23 17.15
C ALA A 143 -11.45 -1.33 15.78
N ASP A 144 -10.38 -0.55 15.58
CA ASP A 144 -9.55 -0.60 14.37
C ASP A 144 -8.88 -1.97 14.22
N TRP A 145 -8.33 -2.51 15.31
CA TRP A 145 -7.71 -3.83 15.29
C TRP A 145 -8.68 -4.91 14.79
N ARG A 146 -9.94 -4.87 15.22
CA ARG A 146 -10.96 -5.84 14.78
C ARG A 146 -11.24 -5.72 13.28
N ILE A 147 -11.28 -4.50 12.74
CA ILE A 147 -11.44 -4.27 11.30
C ILE A 147 -10.25 -4.82 10.54
N LEU A 148 -9.02 -4.47 10.95
CA LEU A 148 -7.80 -4.90 10.27
C LEU A 148 -7.59 -6.43 10.31
N VAL A 149 -7.97 -7.10 11.40
CA VAL A 149 -7.91 -8.57 11.44
C VAL A 149 -8.96 -9.19 10.50
N ARG A 150 -10.17 -8.64 10.46
CA ARG A 150 -11.24 -9.13 9.55
C ARG A 150 -10.89 -8.89 8.09
N SER A 151 -10.16 -7.82 7.79
CA SER A 151 -9.77 -7.49 6.41
C SER A 151 -8.73 -8.45 5.84
N LEU A 152 -8.00 -9.20 6.67
CA LEU A 152 -7.05 -10.22 6.17
C LEU A 152 -7.67 -11.21 5.17
N ASN A 153 -8.99 -11.42 5.22
CA ASN A 153 -9.72 -12.31 4.30
C ASN A 153 -9.91 -11.75 2.87
N ILE A 154 -9.63 -10.46 2.64
CA ILE A 154 -10.01 -9.77 1.39
C ILE A 154 -8.92 -8.84 0.83
N ILE A 155 -7.85 -8.59 1.60
CA ILE A 155 -6.79 -7.66 1.20
C ILE A 155 -5.76 -8.38 0.36
N GLU A 156 -5.23 -7.68 -0.64
CA GLU A 156 -4.28 -8.21 -1.61
C GLU A 156 -3.15 -7.21 -1.88
N GLY A 157 -2.11 -7.65 -2.58
CA GLY A 157 -1.03 -6.77 -3.07
C GLY A 157 -0.38 -5.90 -1.98
N ASP A 158 -0.11 -4.64 -2.31
CA ASP A 158 0.55 -3.71 -1.38
C ASP A 158 -0.34 -3.28 -0.20
N GLN A 159 -1.67 -3.30 -0.38
CA GLN A 159 -2.62 -3.02 0.70
C GLN A 159 -2.50 -4.08 1.81
N ALA A 160 -2.34 -5.36 1.42
CA ALA A 160 -2.07 -6.44 2.38
C ALA A 160 -0.79 -6.20 3.18
N LYS A 161 0.30 -5.76 2.53
CA LYS A 161 1.55 -5.39 3.22
C LYS A 161 1.32 -4.25 4.21
N THR A 162 0.54 -3.23 3.84
CA THR A 162 0.22 -2.08 4.70
C THR A 162 -0.57 -2.51 5.94
N VAL A 163 -1.61 -3.33 5.77
CA VAL A 163 -2.41 -3.86 6.88
C VAL A 163 -1.61 -4.77 7.81
N MET A 164 -0.83 -5.71 7.26
CA MET A 164 -0.01 -6.60 8.09
C MET A 164 1.01 -5.82 8.92
N ARG A 165 1.67 -4.81 8.34
CA ARG A 165 2.55 -3.88 9.07
C ARG A 165 1.80 -3.15 10.18
N ALA A 166 0.60 -2.63 9.91
CA ALA A 166 -0.20 -1.96 10.92
C ALA A 166 -0.56 -2.89 12.09
N LEU A 167 -1.00 -4.12 11.79
CA LEU A 167 -1.35 -5.13 12.80
C LEU A 167 -0.20 -5.45 13.76
N THR A 168 1.06 -5.48 13.28
CA THR A 168 2.24 -5.71 14.16
C THR A 168 2.44 -4.64 15.24
N ARG A 169 1.83 -3.46 15.07
CA ARG A 169 2.00 -2.33 15.99
C ARG A 169 0.99 -2.33 17.12
N PHE A 170 -0.08 -3.11 17.02
CA PHE A 170 -1.05 -3.26 18.10
C PHE A 170 -0.44 -4.12 19.21
N ARG A 171 -0.69 -3.77 20.47
CA ARG A 171 -0.31 -4.66 21.58
C ARG A 171 -1.10 -5.97 21.56
N ARG A 172 -2.32 -5.90 21.02
CA ARG A 172 -3.26 -7.01 20.93
C ARG A 172 -2.80 -8.01 19.86
N ARG A 173 -2.74 -9.27 20.28
CA ARG A 173 -2.37 -10.41 19.43
C ARG A 173 -3.61 -11.21 19.05
N SER A 174 -3.52 -11.92 17.94
CA SER A 174 -4.51 -12.94 17.59
C SER A 174 -4.00 -14.33 17.96
N ASN A 175 -4.81 -15.11 18.67
CA ASN A 175 -4.54 -16.50 19.02
C ASN A 175 -5.56 -17.48 18.42
N LYS A 176 -6.47 -17.00 17.56
CA LYS A 176 -7.45 -17.85 16.90
C LYS A 176 -6.84 -18.46 15.64
N ALA A 177 -6.99 -19.78 15.48
CA ALA A 177 -6.48 -20.54 14.34
C ALA A 177 -6.85 -19.90 12.99
N GLN A 178 -8.11 -19.50 12.81
CA GLN A 178 -8.60 -18.88 11.58
C GLN A 178 -7.81 -17.62 11.16
N TRP A 179 -7.41 -16.78 12.13
CA TRP A 179 -6.71 -15.52 11.83
C TRP A 179 -5.24 -15.73 11.56
N ILE A 180 -4.63 -16.68 12.27
CA ILE A 180 -3.26 -17.11 12.02
C ILE A 180 -3.19 -17.74 10.62
N ARG A 181 -4.12 -18.63 10.29
CA ARG A 181 -4.24 -19.22 8.95
C ARG A 181 -4.34 -18.15 7.88
N GLN A 182 -5.21 -17.16 8.07
CA GLN A 182 -5.36 -16.10 7.08
C GLN A 182 -4.08 -15.27 6.91
N ALA A 183 -3.39 -14.93 7.99
CA ALA A 183 -2.11 -14.22 7.89
C ALA A 183 -1.04 -15.05 7.15
N ILE A 184 -1.05 -16.38 7.29
CA ILE A 184 -0.19 -17.29 6.51
C ILE A 184 -0.58 -17.27 5.02
N LEU A 185 -1.87 -17.40 4.70
CA LEU A 185 -2.35 -17.39 3.32
C LEU A 185 -2.02 -16.08 2.61
N VAL A 186 -2.30 -14.95 3.26
CA VAL A 186 -1.93 -13.63 2.76
C VAL A 186 -0.42 -13.55 2.58
N GLY A 187 0.39 -14.07 3.50
CA GLY A 187 1.85 -14.11 3.36
C GLY A 187 2.34 -14.91 2.14
N LEU A 188 1.71 -16.06 1.85
CA LEU A 188 2.05 -16.92 0.71
C LEU A 188 1.80 -16.26 -0.65
N GLU A 189 0.81 -15.38 -0.73
CA GLU A 189 0.46 -14.64 -1.96
C GLU A 189 1.41 -13.47 -2.24
N GLN A 190 2.34 -13.17 -1.33
CA GLN A 190 3.21 -12.00 -1.42
C GLN A 190 4.60 -12.32 -1.97
N ASP A 191 5.26 -11.26 -2.44
CA ASP A 191 6.70 -11.25 -2.70
C ASP A 191 7.52 -11.47 -1.41
N LEU A 192 8.85 -11.61 -1.55
CA LEU A 192 9.76 -11.85 -0.43
C LEU A 192 9.65 -10.79 0.67
N ALA A 193 9.44 -9.52 0.30
CA ALA A 193 9.29 -8.44 1.27
C ALA A 193 7.98 -8.54 2.05
N GLY A 194 6.88 -8.93 1.38
CA GLY A 194 5.59 -9.21 2.01
C GLY A 194 5.62 -10.45 2.89
N GLN A 195 6.33 -11.52 2.49
CA GLN A 195 6.54 -12.71 3.33
C GLN A 195 7.26 -12.36 4.64
N GLN A 196 8.29 -11.49 4.59
CA GLN A 196 8.95 -11.01 5.81
C GLN A 196 8.05 -10.14 6.70
N ILE A 197 7.04 -9.47 6.13
CA ILE A 197 6.04 -8.73 6.90
C ILE A 197 5.08 -9.70 7.58
N ALA A 198 4.60 -10.72 6.84
CA ALA A 198 3.74 -11.76 7.37
C ALA A 198 4.44 -12.54 8.51
N ASP A 199 5.70 -12.92 8.32
CA ASP A 199 6.52 -13.57 9.34
C ASP A 199 6.61 -12.74 10.64
N ARG A 200 6.88 -11.44 10.53
CA ARG A 200 6.89 -10.53 11.69
C ARG A 200 5.53 -10.45 12.39
N LEU A 201 4.43 -10.45 11.62
CA LEU A 201 3.08 -10.45 12.18
C LEU A 201 2.78 -11.75 12.93
N LEU A 202 3.09 -12.89 12.32
CA LEU A 202 2.87 -14.21 12.90
C LEU A 202 3.74 -14.42 14.14
N THR A 203 5.00 -13.99 14.09
CA THR A 203 5.90 -13.94 15.25
C THR A 203 5.32 -13.08 16.36
N HIS A 204 4.87 -11.87 16.03
CA HIS A 204 4.26 -10.97 17.00
C HIS A 204 3.02 -11.59 17.67
N TRP A 205 2.18 -12.29 16.91
CA TRP A 205 0.96 -12.90 17.43
C TRP A 205 1.20 -14.16 18.26
N THR A 206 2.08 -15.03 17.80
CA THR A 206 2.26 -16.37 18.37
C THR A 206 3.42 -16.45 19.35
N GLY A 207 4.40 -15.55 19.25
CA GLY A 207 5.68 -15.64 19.95
C GLY A 207 6.63 -16.69 19.36
N GLN A 208 6.24 -17.39 18.29
CA GLN A 208 7.10 -18.34 17.59
C GLN A 208 8.02 -17.59 16.62
N GLU A 209 9.30 -17.95 16.61
CA GLU A 209 10.28 -17.42 15.67
C GLU A 209 10.82 -18.55 14.80
N PHE A 210 11.03 -18.25 13.52
CA PHE A 210 11.72 -19.13 12.58
C PHE A 210 12.92 -18.39 12.03
N LYS A 211 14.04 -19.09 11.90
CA LYS A 211 15.21 -18.53 11.24
C LYS A 211 15.15 -18.94 9.78
N PRO A 212 15.29 -17.99 8.83
CA PRO A 212 15.62 -18.37 7.47
C PRO A 212 17.04 -18.96 7.52
N GLU A 213 17.15 -20.27 7.67
CA GLU A 213 18.45 -20.93 7.53
C GLU A 213 18.89 -20.76 6.09
N SER A 214 20.15 -20.38 5.87
CA SER A 214 20.73 -20.25 4.53
C SER A 214 20.61 -21.53 3.70
N ASP A 215 20.44 -22.66 4.40
CA ASP A 215 20.46 -24.02 3.85
C ASP A 215 19.10 -24.73 3.98
N SER A 216 18.07 -24.08 4.55
CA SER A 216 16.73 -24.69 4.57
C SER A 216 16.09 -24.56 3.20
N ALA A 217 15.80 -25.70 2.56
CA ALA A 217 15.08 -25.76 1.29
C ALA A 217 13.66 -25.13 1.35
N ASN A 218 13.14 -24.87 2.55
CA ASN A 218 11.78 -24.41 2.78
C ASN A 218 11.72 -22.88 2.98
N SER A 219 10.82 -22.21 2.27
CA SER A 219 10.54 -20.79 2.50
C SER A 219 10.03 -20.54 3.93
N ILE A 220 10.20 -19.31 4.42
CA ILE A 220 9.70 -18.93 5.76
C ILE A 220 8.20 -19.20 5.92
N MET A 221 7.40 -19.02 4.85
CA MET A 221 5.97 -19.30 4.88
C MET A 221 5.66 -20.80 4.93
N GLN A 222 6.48 -21.65 4.31
CA GLN A 222 6.35 -23.09 4.43
C GLN A 222 6.55 -23.55 5.90
N GLN A 223 7.54 -22.97 6.59
CA GLN A 223 7.75 -23.25 8.02
C GLN A 223 6.53 -22.87 8.86
N TRP A 224 5.88 -21.73 8.55
CA TRP A 224 4.64 -21.33 9.18
C TRP A 224 3.47 -22.27 8.87
N GLN A 225 3.35 -22.76 7.63
CA GLN A 225 2.33 -23.76 7.26
C GLN A 225 2.52 -25.07 8.05
N ASP A 226 3.75 -25.58 8.12
CA ASP A 226 4.08 -26.81 8.83
C ASP A 226 3.81 -26.67 10.33
N TRP A 227 4.22 -25.54 10.92
CA TRP A 227 3.91 -25.23 12.32
C TRP A 227 2.41 -25.10 12.56
N PHE A 228 1.68 -24.45 11.66
CA PHE A 228 0.23 -24.29 11.78
C PHE A 228 -0.48 -25.65 11.76
N ALA A 229 -0.12 -26.53 10.82
CA ALA A 229 -0.69 -27.88 10.73
C ALA A 229 -0.39 -28.73 11.97
N SER A 230 0.80 -28.59 12.56
CA SER A 230 1.16 -29.25 13.82
C SER A 230 0.41 -28.68 15.03
N LYS A 231 0.23 -27.35 15.08
CA LYS A 231 -0.41 -26.65 16.20
C LYS A 231 -1.94 -26.76 16.19
N TYR A 232 -2.54 -26.81 15.01
CA TYR A 232 -3.98 -26.86 14.76
C TYR A 232 -4.30 -28.00 13.79
N PRO A 233 -4.36 -29.26 14.27
CA PRO A 233 -4.57 -30.44 13.42
C PRO A 233 -6.02 -30.61 12.92
N ASP A 234 -6.97 -29.89 13.53
CA ASP A 234 -8.40 -29.87 13.18
C ASP A 234 -8.75 -28.68 12.26
#